data_AF-A0A367JMV2-F1
#
_entry.id   AF-A0A367JMV2-F1
#
_cell.length_a   1.000
_cell.length_b   1.000
_cell.length_c   1.000
_cell.angle_alpha   90.00
_cell.angle_beta   90.00
_cell.angle_gamma   90.00
#
_symmetry.space_group_name_H-M   'P 1'
#
loop_
_entity.id
_entity.type
_entity.pdbx_description
1 polymer ?
#
loop_
_entity_poly.entity_id
_entity_poly.type
_entity_poly.pdbx_seq_one_letter_code
_entity_poly.pdbx_strand_id
1 'polypeptide(L)'
;MITRMNSAGIIKNNLDNVFLEVVIVGLDAPLVEATYPCIIDLIAYTKQGQSRCDLYERVMTEGILTGLLHAGEKIRFLPILLQPIPRLFEELGASSVQYLKGIIPSLCQSLSTVPYNDSLEMRRINKLAAHGLIAVIRECWPRISTYEGIIMSSVAKCWSYYFDKQDREMLELQRQLYKVFEAACQGAEEADKEALLKYRPNVFEPLFA
;
A
#
# COMPACT_ATOMS: atom_id res chain seq x y z
N MET A 1 -15.15 34.46 13.25
CA MET A 1 -16.06 33.98 12.18
C MET A 1 -15.18 33.39 11.09
N ILE A 2 -14.97 32.07 11.10
CA ILE A 2 -14.06 31.41 10.15
C ILE A 2 -14.82 31.24 8.83
N THR A 3 -14.42 32.01 7.83
CA THR A 3 -14.94 31.93 6.47
C THR A 3 -14.67 30.52 5.93
N ARG A 4 -15.73 29.79 5.54
CA ARG A 4 -15.58 28.46 4.94
C ARG A 4 -14.64 28.55 3.73
N MET A 5 -13.55 27.79 3.74
CA MET A 5 -12.65 27.69 2.59
C MET A 5 -13.41 27.08 1.41
N ASN A 6 -13.48 27.82 0.30
CA ASN A 6 -14.07 27.37 -0.97
C ASN A 6 -12.97 26.69 -1.80
N SER A 7 -13.28 25.57 -2.45
CA SER A 7 -12.38 24.81 -3.32
C SER A 7 -11.74 25.66 -4.43
N ALA A 8 -12.46 26.65 -4.97
CA ALA A 8 -11.90 27.60 -5.93
C ALA A 8 -10.79 28.49 -5.32
N GLY A 9 -10.87 28.79 -4.02
CA GLY A 9 -9.86 29.55 -3.29
C GLY A 9 -8.64 28.70 -2.90
N ILE A 10 -8.78 27.39 -2.76
CA ILE A 10 -7.66 26.48 -2.47
C ILE A 10 -6.75 26.38 -3.70
N ILE A 11 -7.34 26.12 -4.86
CA ILE A 11 -6.64 26.02 -6.14
C ILE A 11 -6.03 27.37 -6.55
N LYS A 12 -6.78 28.47 -6.41
CA LYS A 12 -6.31 29.81 -6.79
C LYS A 12 -5.10 30.29 -5.97
N ASN A 13 -4.93 29.80 -4.75
CA ASN A 13 -3.84 30.19 -3.87
C ASN A 13 -2.68 29.19 -3.85
N ASN A 14 -2.65 28.20 -4.75
CA ASN A 14 -1.66 27.11 -4.74
C ASN A 14 -1.56 26.41 -3.37
N LEU A 15 -2.64 26.39 -2.59
CA LEU A 15 -2.61 25.78 -1.26
C LEU A 15 -2.45 24.25 -1.36
N ASP A 16 -2.83 23.67 -2.49
CA ASP A 16 -2.53 22.29 -2.89
C ASP A 16 -1.01 22.01 -2.98
N ASN A 17 -0.20 22.98 -3.43
CA ASN A 17 1.27 22.88 -3.41
C ASN A 17 1.83 22.98 -2.00
N VAL A 18 1.27 23.88 -1.18
CA VAL A 18 1.76 24.11 0.19
C VAL A 18 1.67 22.84 1.03
N PHE A 19 0.61 22.05 0.90
CA PHE A 19 0.48 20.81 1.68
C PHE A 19 1.48 19.73 1.25
N LEU A 20 1.78 19.60 -0.05
CA LEU A 20 2.76 18.62 -0.56
C LEU A 20 4.20 19.04 -0.26
N GLU A 21 4.54 20.32 -0.43
CA GLU A 21 5.87 20.85 -0.09
C GLU A 21 6.14 20.78 1.42
N VAL A 22 5.13 21.08 2.25
CA VAL A 22 5.26 21.00 3.71
C VAL A 22 5.44 19.55 4.18
N VAL A 23 4.82 18.56 3.53
CA VAL A 23 5.07 17.12 3.81
C VAL A 23 6.52 16.72 3.50
N ILE A 24 7.15 17.34 2.49
CA ILE A 24 8.53 17.05 2.07
C ILE A 24 9.56 17.78 2.94
N VAL A 25 9.26 18.99 3.41
CA VAL A 25 10.18 19.84 4.19
C VAL A 25 10.00 19.62 5.69
N GLY A 26 10.43 18.45 6.18
CA GLY A 26 10.87 18.28 7.57
C GLY A 26 9.81 18.34 8.67
N LEU A 27 8.57 17.92 8.41
CA LEU A 27 7.55 17.82 9.45
C LEU A 27 7.76 16.63 10.40
N ASP A 28 7.26 16.80 11.63
CA ASP A 28 7.14 15.73 12.62
C ASP A 28 6.19 14.64 12.11
N ALA A 29 6.57 13.37 12.32
CA ALA A 29 5.87 12.21 11.78
C ALA A 29 4.34 12.20 12.07
N PRO A 30 3.86 12.56 13.27
CA PRO A 30 2.42 12.62 13.55
C PRO A 30 1.66 13.63 12.68
N LEU A 31 2.30 14.75 12.33
CA LEU A 31 1.66 15.75 11.47
C LEU A 31 1.54 15.24 10.04
N VAL A 32 2.57 14.57 9.53
CA VAL A 32 2.53 13.93 8.20
C VAL A 32 1.46 12.83 8.15
N GLU A 33 1.37 12.01 9.21
CA GLU A 33 0.35 10.98 9.36
C GLU A 33 -1.07 11.53 9.26
N ALA A 34 -1.34 12.68 9.90
CA ALA A 34 -2.63 13.35 9.84
C ALA A 34 -2.89 14.05 8.49
N THR A 35 -1.83 14.41 7.77
CA THR A 35 -1.91 15.23 6.55
C THR A 35 -2.41 14.41 5.36
N TYR A 36 -1.95 13.17 5.16
CA TYR A 36 -2.34 12.36 4.01
C TYR A 36 -3.86 12.12 3.90
N PRO A 37 -4.58 11.67 4.95
CA PRO A 37 -6.03 11.52 4.88
C PRO A 37 -6.74 12.84 4.54
N CYS A 38 -6.29 13.95 5.14
CA CYS A 38 -6.86 15.27 4.92
C CYS A 38 -6.71 15.73 3.46
N ILE A 39 -5.52 15.59 2.87
CA ILE A 39 -5.29 15.93 1.46
C ILE A 39 -6.19 15.08 0.55
N ILE A 40 -6.22 13.76 0.77
CA ILE A 40 -7.01 12.85 -0.07
C ILE A 40 -8.52 13.17 0.04
N ASP A 41 -9.01 13.51 1.23
CA ASP A 41 -10.38 13.97 1.44
C ASP A 41 -10.65 15.31 0.73
N LEU A 42 -9.75 16.28 0.85
CA LEU A 42 -9.87 17.57 0.17
C LEU A 42 -9.93 17.40 -1.36
N ILE A 43 -9.10 16.53 -1.92
CA ILE A 43 -9.12 16.21 -3.35
C ILE A 43 -10.48 15.58 -3.72
N ALA A 44 -11.04 14.71 -2.88
CA ALA A 44 -12.35 14.11 -3.12
C ALA A 44 -13.50 15.14 -3.21
N TYR A 45 -13.37 16.27 -2.51
CA TYR A 45 -14.31 17.41 -2.58
C TYR A 45 -14.10 18.34 -3.78
N THR A 46 -13.03 18.18 -4.55
CA THR A 46 -12.83 18.95 -5.79
C THR A 46 -13.75 18.46 -6.91
N LYS A 47 -14.05 19.32 -7.90
CA LYS A 47 -14.89 18.92 -9.03
C LYS A 47 -14.26 17.74 -9.76
N GLN A 48 -15.07 16.72 -10.05
CA GLN A 48 -14.60 15.54 -10.78
C GLN A 48 -14.08 15.90 -12.17
N GLY A 49 -13.07 15.17 -12.63
CA GLY A 49 -12.44 15.35 -13.94
C GLY A 49 -10.93 15.20 -13.87
N GLN A 50 -10.26 15.59 -14.96
CA GLN A 50 -8.81 15.49 -15.10
C GLN A 50 -8.06 16.16 -13.95
N SER A 51 -8.51 17.34 -13.52
CA SER A 51 -7.89 18.09 -12.42
C SER A 51 -7.86 17.32 -11.10
N ARG A 52 -8.81 16.40 -10.86
CA ARG A 52 -8.83 15.57 -9.64
C ARG A 52 -7.83 14.42 -9.74
N CYS A 53 -7.73 13.80 -10.91
CA CYS A 53 -6.74 12.74 -11.16
C CYS A 53 -5.33 13.29 -11.01
N ASP A 54 -5.05 14.44 -11.61
CA ASP A 54 -3.75 15.11 -11.51
C ASP A 54 -3.34 15.36 -10.05
N LEU A 55 -4.28 15.75 -9.19
CA LEU A 55 -4.03 15.94 -7.76
C LEU A 55 -3.68 14.62 -7.04
N TYR A 56 -4.38 13.52 -7.33
CA TYR A 56 -4.02 12.21 -6.78
C TYR A 56 -2.68 11.70 -7.29
N GLU A 57 -2.38 11.91 -8.57
CA GLU A 57 -1.08 11.55 -9.15
C GLU A 57 0.07 12.31 -8.48
N ARG A 58 -0.14 13.58 -8.12
CA ARG A 58 0.84 14.36 -7.37
C ARG A 58 1.07 13.83 -5.97
N VAL A 59 0.02 13.52 -5.22
CA VAL A 59 0.16 12.85 -3.91
C VAL A 59 0.94 11.54 -4.05
N MET A 60 0.65 10.78 -5.11
CA MET A 60 1.30 9.51 -5.39
C MET A 60 2.79 9.65 -5.70
N THR A 61 3.16 10.61 -6.55
CA THR A 61 4.53 10.78 -7.06
C THR A 61 5.40 11.63 -6.15
N GLU A 62 4.94 12.82 -5.79
CA GLU A 62 5.67 13.80 -4.96
C GLU A 62 5.63 13.41 -3.48
N GLY A 63 4.55 12.75 -3.03
CA GLY A 63 4.40 12.28 -1.64
C GLY A 63 4.88 10.85 -1.43
N ILE A 64 4.13 9.88 -1.95
CA ILE A 64 4.30 8.46 -1.60
C ILE A 64 5.57 7.86 -2.20
N LEU A 65 5.75 7.92 -3.52
CA LEU A 65 6.91 7.32 -4.18
C LEU A 65 8.22 7.97 -3.73
N THR A 66 8.25 9.30 -3.67
CA THR A 66 9.41 10.07 -3.17
C THR A 66 9.68 9.75 -1.70
N GLY A 67 8.63 9.67 -0.87
CA GLY A 67 8.76 9.29 0.53
C GLY A 67 9.29 7.87 0.72
N LEU A 68 8.81 6.90 -0.06
CA LEU A 68 9.31 5.52 -0.03
C LEU A 68 10.77 5.44 -0.49
N LEU A 69 11.16 6.22 -1.50
CA LEU A 69 12.54 6.29 -1.98
C LEU A 69 13.51 6.82 -0.91
N HIS A 70 13.11 7.83 -0.13
CA HIS A 70 14.01 8.51 0.81
C HIS A 70 13.87 8.05 2.28
N ALA A 71 12.73 7.48 2.65
CA ALA A 71 12.39 7.11 4.02
C ALA A 71 11.73 5.73 4.15
N GLY A 72 11.62 4.95 3.06
CA GLY A 72 11.01 3.61 3.08
C GLY A 72 11.74 2.58 3.95
N GLU A 73 13.00 2.82 4.32
CA GLU A 73 13.72 1.95 5.27
C GLU A 73 13.49 2.34 6.74
N LYS A 74 12.91 3.52 6.98
CA LYS A 74 12.67 4.03 8.33
C LYS A 74 11.31 3.54 8.82
N ILE A 75 11.33 2.55 9.72
CA ILE A 75 10.13 1.94 10.33
C ILE A 75 9.09 2.99 10.79
N ARG A 76 9.54 4.12 11.35
CA ARG A 76 8.66 5.22 11.80
C ARG A 76 7.82 5.85 10.68
N PHE A 77 8.33 5.90 9.45
CA PHE A 77 7.67 6.58 8.32
C PHE A 77 6.89 5.61 7.42
N LEU A 78 7.22 4.31 7.45
CA LEU A 78 6.53 3.31 6.64
C LEU A 78 5.00 3.31 6.84
N PRO A 79 4.44 3.26 8.06
CA PRO A 79 2.99 3.31 8.25
C PRO A 79 2.34 4.53 7.60
N ILE A 80 3.00 5.68 7.68
CA ILE A 80 2.53 6.96 7.15
C ILE A 80 2.45 6.92 5.61
N LEU A 81 3.45 6.34 4.98
CA LEU A 81 3.54 6.22 3.52
C LEU A 81 2.66 5.11 2.96
N LEU A 82 2.45 4.02 3.70
CA LEU A 82 1.66 2.88 3.25
C LEU A 82 0.15 3.10 3.40
N GLN A 83 -0.28 3.78 4.47
CA GLN A 83 -1.69 4.03 4.78
C GLN A 83 -2.51 4.66 3.63
N PRO A 84 -2.02 5.64 2.87
CA PRO A 84 -2.79 6.24 1.78
C PRO A 84 -2.86 5.40 0.49
N ILE A 85 -1.98 4.39 0.32
CA ILE A 85 -1.85 3.63 -0.93
C ILE A 85 -3.17 3.01 -1.40
N PRO A 86 -3.96 2.31 -0.56
CA PRO A 86 -5.19 1.68 -1.03
C PRO A 86 -6.15 2.68 -1.69
N ARG A 87 -6.41 3.80 -1.02
CA ARG A 87 -7.33 4.82 -1.50
C ARG A 87 -6.80 5.54 -2.74
N LEU A 88 -5.48 5.77 -2.83
CA LEU A 88 -4.90 6.36 -4.03
C LEU A 88 -5.05 5.44 -5.25
N PHE A 89 -4.84 4.13 -5.09
CA PHE A 89 -5.05 3.18 -6.18
C PHE A 89 -6.52 3.09 -6.59
N GLU A 90 -7.45 3.05 -5.63
CA GLU A 90 -8.89 3.07 -5.90
C GLU A 90 -9.34 4.33 -6.67
N GLU A 91 -8.81 5.51 -6.30
CA GLU A 91 -9.19 6.78 -6.95
C GLU A 91 -8.51 6.98 -8.32
N LEU A 92 -7.29 6.47 -8.50
CA LEU A 92 -6.56 6.52 -9.76
C LEU A 92 -6.99 5.42 -10.75
N GLY A 93 -7.52 4.31 -10.24
CA GLY A 93 -7.93 3.14 -11.02
C GLY A 93 -6.83 2.63 -11.96
N ALA A 94 -7.19 2.34 -13.21
CA ALA A 94 -6.26 1.82 -14.21
C ALA A 94 -5.06 2.74 -14.51
N SER A 95 -5.16 4.05 -14.28
CA SER A 95 -4.03 4.99 -14.46
C SER A 95 -2.90 4.73 -13.46
N SER A 96 -3.16 4.03 -12.36
CA SER A 96 -2.17 3.69 -11.34
C SER A 96 -1.15 2.62 -11.78
N VAL A 97 -1.38 1.92 -12.89
CA VAL A 97 -0.51 0.86 -13.43
C VAL A 97 0.93 1.33 -13.64
N GLN A 98 1.13 2.61 -13.99
CA GLN A 98 2.46 3.19 -14.19
C GLN A 98 3.31 3.23 -12.92
N TYR A 99 2.71 3.12 -11.73
CA TYR A 99 3.39 3.20 -10.43
C TYR A 99 3.78 1.84 -9.85
N LEU A 100 3.36 0.73 -10.46
CA LEU A 100 3.58 -0.63 -9.94
C LEU A 100 5.06 -0.92 -9.64
N LYS A 101 5.96 -0.47 -10.54
CA LYS A 101 7.40 -0.67 -10.39
C LYS A 101 7.96 -0.04 -9.11
N GLY A 102 7.41 1.08 -8.66
CA GLY A 102 7.82 1.73 -7.42
C GLY A 102 7.12 1.16 -6.18
N ILE A 103 5.87 0.71 -6.33
CA ILE A 103 5.02 0.37 -5.19
C ILE A 103 5.09 -1.10 -4.78
N ILE A 104 5.04 -2.03 -5.74
CA ILE A 104 5.03 -3.46 -5.43
C ILE A 104 6.26 -3.87 -4.61
N PRO A 105 7.50 -3.49 -4.98
CA PRO A 105 8.68 -3.86 -4.19
C PRO A 105 8.60 -3.33 -2.76
N SER A 106 8.21 -2.07 -2.55
CA SER A 106 8.09 -1.48 -1.22
C SER A 106 7.01 -2.13 -0.36
N LEU A 107 5.87 -2.48 -0.96
CA LEU A 107 4.81 -3.22 -0.27
C LEU A 107 5.26 -4.64 0.09
N CYS A 108 5.87 -5.37 -0.86
CA CYS A 108 6.35 -6.74 -0.62
C CYS A 108 7.47 -6.78 0.43
N GLN A 109 8.39 -5.81 0.41
CA GLN A 109 9.41 -5.65 1.44
C GLN A 109 8.75 -5.37 2.80
N SER A 110 7.82 -4.43 2.86
CA SER A 110 7.09 -4.10 4.08
C SER A 110 6.25 -5.27 4.61
N LEU A 111 5.69 -6.10 3.74
CA LEU A 111 4.94 -7.31 4.11
C LEU A 111 5.85 -8.41 4.66
N SER A 112 7.01 -8.60 4.04
CA SER A 112 7.95 -9.68 4.38
C SER A 112 8.95 -9.33 5.47
N THR A 113 8.98 -8.08 5.93
CA THR A 113 9.84 -7.67 7.04
C THR A 113 9.26 -8.22 8.33
N VAL A 114 9.94 -9.23 8.88
CA VAL A 114 9.59 -9.88 10.13
C VAL A 114 10.44 -9.28 11.26
N PRO A 115 9.84 -8.80 12.35
CA PRO A 115 10.61 -8.26 13.46
C PRO A 115 11.44 -9.32 14.16
N TYR A 116 12.63 -8.93 14.65
CA TYR A 116 13.40 -9.75 15.60
C TYR A 116 12.69 -9.86 16.97
N ASN A 117 11.94 -8.82 17.35
CA ASN A 117 11.12 -8.74 18.57
C ASN A 117 9.68 -8.40 18.20
N ASP A 118 8.70 -9.21 18.65
CA ASP A 118 7.28 -9.08 18.32
C ASP A 118 6.75 -7.66 18.62
N SER A 119 6.77 -6.79 17.60
CA SER A 119 6.49 -5.36 17.77
C SER A 119 5.17 -5.03 17.10
N LEU A 120 4.31 -4.35 17.85
CA LEU A 120 3.02 -3.87 17.38
C LEU A 120 3.16 -3.01 16.12
N GLU A 121 4.24 -2.24 16.01
CA GLU A 121 4.56 -1.42 14.85
C GLU A 121 4.81 -2.25 13.59
N MET A 122 5.59 -3.34 13.67
CA MET A 122 5.80 -4.19 12.50
C MET A 122 4.52 -4.91 12.07
N ARG A 123 3.67 -5.32 13.02
CA ARG A 123 2.34 -5.84 12.71
C ARG A 123 1.49 -4.81 11.98
N ARG A 124 1.53 -3.54 12.41
CA ARG A 124 0.85 -2.43 11.72
C ARG A 124 1.39 -2.27 10.29
N ILE A 125 2.70 -2.31 10.08
CA ILE A 125 3.33 -2.21 8.75
C ILE A 125 2.90 -3.38 7.85
N ASN A 126 2.99 -4.62 8.34
CA ASN A 126 2.58 -5.80 7.56
C ASN A 126 1.09 -5.72 7.17
N LYS A 127 0.22 -5.28 8.10
CA LYS A 127 -1.20 -5.08 7.84
C LYS A 127 -1.46 -4.02 6.78
N LEU A 128 -0.81 -2.86 6.87
CA LEU A 128 -0.92 -1.79 5.88
C LEU A 128 -0.40 -2.23 4.51
N ALA A 129 0.71 -2.97 4.47
CA ALA A 129 1.27 -3.52 3.24
C ALA A 129 0.31 -4.52 2.58
N ALA A 130 -0.34 -5.40 3.36
CA ALA A 130 -1.32 -6.34 2.83
C ALA A 130 -2.56 -5.63 2.24
N HIS A 131 -3.10 -4.63 2.94
CA HIS A 131 -4.20 -3.81 2.39
C HIS A 131 -3.77 -3.06 1.13
N GLY A 132 -2.56 -2.52 1.11
CA GLY A 132 -1.97 -1.89 -0.07
C GLY A 132 -1.91 -2.85 -1.26
N LEU A 133 -1.37 -4.07 -1.07
CA LEU A 133 -1.29 -5.07 -2.13
C LEU A 133 -2.67 -5.50 -2.62
N ILE A 134 -3.66 -5.69 -1.73
CA ILE A 134 -5.03 -6.04 -2.14
C ILE A 134 -5.59 -4.96 -3.09
N ALA A 135 -5.47 -3.68 -2.74
CA ALA A 135 -5.96 -2.59 -3.58
C ALA A 135 -5.19 -2.50 -4.91
N VAL A 136 -3.86 -2.56 -4.86
CA VAL A 136 -3.00 -2.55 -6.06
C VAL A 136 -3.37 -3.69 -7.00
N ILE A 137 -3.54 -4.91 -6.48
CA ILE A 137 -3.86 -6.08 -7.30
C ILE A 137 -5.25 -5.94 -7.93
N ARG A 138 -6.25 -5.44 -7.20
CA ARG A 138 -7.61 -5.22 -7.74
C ARG A 138 -7.62 -4.24 -8.91
N GLU A 139 -6.94 -3.10 -8.75
CA GLU A 139 -6.96 -2.03 -9.76
C GLU A 139 -6.03 -2.30 -10.94
N CYS A 140 -4.97 -3.08 -10.72
CA CYS A 140 -3.92 -3.32 -11.72
C CYS A 140 -3.78 -4.78 -12.15
N TRP A 141 -4.79 -5.62 -11.91
CA TRP A 141 -4.75 -7.08 -12.12
C TRP A 141 -4.13 -7.52 -13.46
N PRO A 142 -4.33 -6.85 -14.62
CA PRO A 142 -3.78 -7.33 -15.90
C PRO A 142 -2.25 -7.33 -15.97
N ARG A 143 -1.57 -6.68 -15.01
CA ARG A 143 -0.10 -6.54 -14.97
C ARG A 143 0.53 -7.27 -13.78
N ILE A 144 -0.26 -7.86 -12.89
CA ILE A 144 0.24 -8.42 -11.61
C ILE A 144 1.09 -9.67 -11.79
N SER A 145 0.83 -10.51 -12.79
CA SER A 145 1.63 -11.72 -13.06
C SER A 145 3.12 -11.43 -13.28
N THR A 146 3.48 -10.23 -13.77
CA THR A 146 4.89 -9.79 -13.89
C THR A 146 5.62 -9.75 -12.53
N TYR A 147 4.87 -9.67 -11.43
CA TYR A 147 5.35 -9.54 -10.07
C TYR A 147 5.04 -10.78 -9.21
N GLU A 148 4.62 -11.89 -9.82
CA GLU A 148 4.16 -13.09 -9.10
C GLU A 148 5.16 -13.57 -8.04
N GLY A 149 6.42 -13.73 -8.40
CA GLY A 149 7.42 -14.31 -7.50
C GLY A 149 7.73 -13.43 -6.29
N ILE A 150 7.77 -12.09 -6.46
CA ILE A 150 8.03 -11.19 -5.32
C ILE A 150 6.80 -11.11 -4.39
N ILE A 151 5.59 -11.09 -4.95
CA ILE A 151 4.35 -11.09 -4.16
C ILE A 151 4.24 -12.43 -3.40
N MET A 152 4.33 -13.56 -4.08
CA MET A 152 4.24 -14.89 -3.48
C MET A 152 5.29 -15.10 -2.39
N SER A 153 6.56 -14.74 -2.66
CA SER A 153 7.63 -14.84 -1.64
C SER A 153 7.30 -14.00 -0.41
N SER A 154 6.74 -12.80 -0.59
CA SER A 154 6.39 -11.92 0.53
C SER A 154 5.20 -12.42 1.34
N VAL A 155 4.17 -12.94 0.68
CA VAL A 155 3.00 -13.59 1.31
C VAL A 155 3.46 -14.80 2.10
N ALA A 156 4.27 -15.68 1.51
CA ALA A 156 4.74 -16.91 2.16
C ALA A 156 5.56 -16.62 3.42
N LYS A 157 6.46 -15.62 3.39
CA LYS A 157 7.25 -15.20 4.56
C LYS A 157 6.37 -14.66 5.68
N CYS A 158 5.47 -13.73 5.35
CA CYS A 158 4.59 -13.11 6.33
C CYS A 158 3.61 -14.13 6.93
N TRP A 159 3.02 -14.97 6.09
CA TRP A 159 2.17 -16.09 6.50
C TRP A 159 2.90 -17.00 7.48
N SER A 160 4.10 -17.48 7.14
CA SER A 160 4.86 -18.40 8.00
C SER A 160 5.09 -17.81 9.39
N TYR A 161 5.46 -16.53 9.46
CA TYR A 161 5.67 -15.85 10.73
C TYR A 161 4.38 -15.80 11.58
N TYR A 162 3.27 -15.36 11.00
CA TYR A 162 2.02 -15.24 11.74
C TYR A 162 1.33 -16.58 12.01
N PHE A 163 1.65 -17.61 11.24
CA PHE A 163 1.21 -18.98 11.48
C PHE A 163 1.83 -19.53 12.75
N ASP A 164 3.16 -19.36 12.92
CA ASP A 164 3.87 -19.75 14.14
C ASP A 164 3.36 -18.99 15.37
N LYS A 165 2.94 -17.72 15.17
CA LYS A 165 2.35 -16.87 16.22
C LYS A 165 0.86 -17.12 16.48
N GLN A 166 0.19 -17.89 15.62
CA GLN A 166 -1.25 -18.14 15.67
C GLN A 166 -2.09 -16.84 15.65
N ASP A 167 -1.62 -15.80 14.94
CA ASP A 167 -2.34 -14.53 14.81
C ASP A 167 -3.47 -14.66 13.78
N ARG A 168 -4.68 -14.95 14.27
CA ARG A 168 -5.85 -15.21 13.41
C ARG A 168 -6.21 -14.06 12.48
N GLU A 169 -6.04 -12.81 12.93
CA GLU A 169 -6.39 -11.63 12.12
C GLU A 169 -5.41 -11.48 10.94
N MET A 170 -4.12 -11.64 11.20
CA MET A 170 -3.10 -11.56 10.14
C MET A 170 -3.20 -12.75 9.18
N LEU A 171 -3.48 -13.96 9.67
CA LEU A 171 -3.68 -15.13 8.82
C LEU A 171 -4.87 -14.94 7.88
N GLU A 172 -6.00 -14.44 8.39
CA GLU A 172 -7.16 -14.18 7.55
C GLU A 172 -6.89 -13.08 6.50
N LEU A 173 -6.19 -12.01 6.89
CA LEU A 173 -5.78 -10.97 5.94
C LEU A 173 -4.85 -11.51 4.84
N GLN A 174 -3.91 -12.39 5.18
CA GLN A 174 -3.03 -13.03 4.20
C GLN A 174 -3.79 -13.94 3.23
N ARG A 175 -4.81 -14.67 3.71
CA ARG A 175 -5.70 -15.44 2.82
C ARG A 175 -6.46 -14.55 1.86
N GLN A 176 -6.98 -13.44 2.34
CA GLN A 176 -7.68 -12.46 1.48
C GLN A 176 -6.74 -11.90 0.43
N LEU A 177 -5.52 -11.54 0.81
CA LEU A 177 -4.48 -11.11 -0.12
C LEU A 177 -4.18 -12.19 -1.16
N TYR A 178 -3.94 -13.43 -0.73
CA TYR A 178 -3.66 -14.54 -1.63
C TYR A 178 -4.82 -14.79 -2.62
N LYS A 179 -6.07 -14.80 -2.17
CA LYS A 179 -7.23 -15.01 -3.06
C LYS A 179 -7.33 -13.97 -4.18
N VAL A 180 -7.05 -12.70 -3.85
CA VAL A 180 -7.05 -11.62 -4.85
C VAL A 180 -5.84 -11.77 -5.79
N PHE A 181 -4.69 -12.19 -5.27
CA PHE A 181 -3.48 -12.47 -6.05
C PHE A 181 -3.64 -13.65 -7.02
N GLU A 182 -4.17 -14.78 -6.55
CA GLU A 182 -4.47 -16.00 -7.34
C GLU A 182 -5.41 -15.65 -8.51
N ALA A 183 -6.49 -14.93 -8.22
CA ALA A 183 -7.44 -14.49 -9.25
C ALA A 183 -6.80 -13.56 -10.31
N ALA A 184 -5.81 -12.74 -9.93
CA ALA A 184 -5.13 -11.83 -10.85
C ALA A 184 -4.05 -12.53 -11.71
N CYS A 185 -3.43 -13.60 -11.20
CA CYS A 185 -2.32 -14.28 -11.87
C CYS A 185 -2.76 -15.36 -12.87
N GLN A 186 -4.00 -15.84 -12.78
CA GLN A 186 -4.59 -16.78 -13.74
C GLN A 186 -3.74 -18.06 -13.95
N GLY A 187 -3.12 -18.56 -12.88
CA GLY A 187 -2.35 -19.81 -12.87
C GLY A 187 -0.84 -19.64 -13.04
N ALA A 188 -0.35 -18.40 -13.22
CA ALA A 188 1.08 -18.14 -13.33
C ALA A 188 1.83 -18.41 -11.99
N GLU A 189 1.11 -18.32 -10.87
CA GLU A 189 1.58 -18.58 -9.50
C GLU A 189 1.61 -20.06 -9.08
N GLU A 190 1.07 -20.97 -9.90
CA GLU A 190 0.84 -22.37 -9.50
C GLU A 190 2.14 -23.13 -9.20
N ALA A 191 3.21 -22.83 -9.95
CA ALA A 191 4.52 -23.45 -9.72
C ALA A 191 5.08 -23.11 -8.32
N ASP A 192 4.93 -21.86 -7.88
CA ASP A 192 5.36 -21.43 -6.56
C ASP A 192 4.46 -22.01 -5.45
N LYS A 193 3.14 -22.09 -5.70
CA LYS A 193 2.17 -22.73 -4.80
C LYS A 193 2.54 -24.19 -4.55
N GLU A 194 2.79 -24.96 -5.61
CA GLU A 194 3.25 -26.34 -5.50
C GLU A 194 4.58 -26.47 -4.75
N ALA A 195 5.53 -25.56 -4.99
CA ALA A 195 6.82 -25.57 -4.32
C ALA A 195 6.66 -25.34 -2.80
N LEU A 196 5.79 -24.41 -2.40
CA LEU A 196 5.49 -24.13 -0.99
C LEU A 196 4.81 -25.32 -0.29
N LEU A 197 3.84 -25.95 -0.97
CA LEU A 197 3.18 -27.16 -0.48
C LEU A 197 4.16 -28.33 -0.30
N LYS A 198 5.10 -28.52 -1.24
CA LYS A 198 6.17 -29.54 -1.14
C LYS A 198 7.16 -29.22 -0.01
N TYR A 199 7.42 -27.94 0.26
CA TYR A 199 8.37 -27.51 1.29
C TYR A 199 7.83 -27.68 2.71
N ARG A 200 6.62 -27.17 3.01
CA ARG A 200 5.98 -27.27 4.34
C ARG A 200 4.44 -27.37 4.22
N PRO A 201 3.88 -28.55 3.94
CA PRO A 201 2.45 -28.71 3.66
C PRO A 201 1.58 -28.24 4.83
N ASN A 202 1.88 -28.66 6.06
CA ASN A 202 1.11 -28.27 7.26
C ASN A 202 1.03 -26.76 7.51
N VAL A 203 2.01 -25.99 6.99
CA VAL A 203 2.03 -24.53 7.12
C VAL A 203 1.28 -23.88 5.98
N PHE A 204 1.48 -24.33 4.72
CA PHE A 204 0.98 -23.62 3.54
C PHE A 204 -0.36 -24.13 3.02
N GLU A 205 -0.78 -25.37 3.29
CA GLU A 205 -2.12 -25.84 2.93
C GLU A 205 -3.23 -24.91 3.44
N PRO A 206 -3.20 -24.41 4.70
CA PRO A 206 -4.24 -23.51 5.18
C PRO A 206 -4.18 -22.11 4.56
N LEU A 207 -3.10 -21.71 3.88
CA LEU A 207 -3.05 -20.44 3.14
C LEU A 207 -3.87 -20.51 1.85
N PHE A 208 -3.84 -21.68 1.21
CA PHE A 208 -4.41 -21.90 -0.12
C PHE A 208 -5.83 -22.48 -0.11
N ALA A 209 -6.38 -22.76 1.08
CA ALA A 209 -7.76 -23.20 1.30
C ALA A 209 -8.74 -22.01 1.38
#